data_AF-A0A1Q3AWX9-F1
#
_entry.id   AF-A0A1Q3AWX9-F1
#
_cell.length_a   1.000
_cell.length_b   1.000
_cell.length_c   1.000
_cell.angle_alpha   90.00
_cell.angle_beta   90.00
_cell.angle_gamma   90.00
#
_symmetry.space_group_name_H-M   'P 1'
#
loop_
_entity.id
_entity.type
_entity.pdbx_description
1 polymer ?
#
loop_
_entity_poly.entity_id
_entity_poly.type
_entity_poly.pdbx_seq_one_letter_code
_entity_poly.pdbx_strand_id
1 'polypeptide(L)'
;MGENYDAPHRRPLIEHFTPCAYTSASCIRVPAVQAAQYEIKSSIIQMLQSFYGLANEEPYNHLDELIEICSTFKIQNLSEDALKLILFPFSLKDRAKQWLCSLDSVIITTWAQL
;
A
#
# COMPACT_ATOMS: atom_id res chain seq x y z
N MET A 1 12.53 28.51 -38.79
CA MET A 1 11.62 29.27 -37.91
C MET A 1 10.25 28.61 -38.04
N GLY A 2 9.73 27.75 -37.17
CA GLY A 2 10.10 27.44 -35.80
C GLY A 2 8.90 27.63 -34.87
N GLU A 3 7.70 27.12 -35.21
CA GLU A 3 6.54 27.15 -34.31
C GLU A 3 5.79 25.81 -34.40
N ASN A 4 6.02 24.92 -33.44
CA ASN A 4 5.07 23.87 -33.08
C ASN A 4 4.59 24.21 -31.68
N TYR A 5 3.38 24.76 -31.60
CA TYR A 5 2.68 24.95 -30.34
C TYR A 5 2.32 23.57 -29.79
N ASP A 6 2.94 23.20 -28.67
CA ASP A 6 2.59 22.04 -27.87
C ASP A 6 1.16 22.24 -27.34
N ALA A 7 0.21 21.56 -27.99
CA ALA A 7 -1.18 21.55 -27.53
C ALA A 7 -1.26 20.71 -26.25
N PRO A 8 -1.93 21.19 -25.19
CA PRO A 8 -2.02 20.43 -23.95
C PRO A 8 -2.73 19.11 -24.23
N HIS A 9 -2.06 18.00 -23.90
CA HIS A 9 -2.57 16.64 -24.02
C HIS A 9 -3.91 16.51 -23.28
N ARG A 10 -5.02 16.75 -23.99
CA ARG A 10 -6.37 16.52 -23.49
C ARG A 10 -6.59 15.01 -23.43
N ARG A 11 -6.37 14.44 -22.25
CA ARG A 11 -6.72 13.05 -21.97
C ARG A 11 -8.24 12.90 -22.10
N PRO A 12 -8.75 11.91 -22.86
CA PRO A 12 -10.18 11.71 -23.04
C PRO A 12 -10.85 11.34 -21.71
N LEU A 13 -12.06 11.85 -21.48
CA LEU A 13 -12.81 11.66 -20.23
C LEU A 13 -12.92 10.20 -19.77
N ILE A 14 -12.86 9.26 -20.73
CA ILE A 14 -12.92 7.82 -20.46
C ILE A 14 -11.74 7.30 -19.62
N GLU A 15 -10.56 7.93 -19.67
CA GLU A 15 -9.41 7.58 -18.81
C GLU A 15 -9.66 7.89 -17.33
N HIS A 16 -10.57 8.84 -17.03
CA HIS A 16 -10.99 9.11 -15.65
C HIS A 16 -12.02 8.11 -15.11
N PHE A 17 -12.65 7.35 -16.02
CA PHE A 17 -13.66 6.34 -15.69
C PHE A 17 -13.17 4.92 -15.89
N THR A 18 -11.93 4.71 -16.32
CA THR A 18 -11.27 3.42 -16.18
C THR A 18 -11.13 3.19 -14.67
N PRO A 19 -11.89 2.26 -14.06
CA PRO A 19 -11.53 1.80 -12.73
C PRO A 19 -10.11 1.29 -12.92
N CYS A 20 -9.13 1.81 -12.17
CA CYS A 20 -7.80 1.20 -12.08
C CYS A 20 -8.05 -0.30 -12.06
N ALA A 21 -7.62 -0.99 -13.12
CA ALA A 21 -8.14 -2.29 -13.45
C ALA A 21 -8.18 -3.11 -12.16
N TYR A 22 -9.36 -3.62 -11.79
CA TYR A 22 -9.53 -4.53 -10.65
C TYR A 22 -8.84 -5.89 -10.96
N THR A 23 -7.67 -5.87 -11.59
CA THR A 23 -6.64 -6.86 -11.35
C THR A 23 -6.12 -6.55 -9.97
N SER A 24 -6.73 -7.13 -8.93
CA SER A 24 -6.13 -7.16 -7.58
C SER A 24 -4.86 -8.02 -7.58
N ALA A 25 -3.91 -7.73 -8.47
CA ALA A 25 -2.54 -8.17 -8.31
C ALA A 25 -1.93 -7.21 -7.29
N SER A 26 -2.30 -7.37 -6.01
CA SER A 26 -1.56 -6.71 -4.93
C SER A 26 -0.08 -6.98 -5.16
N CYS A 27 0.70 -5.92 -5.37
CA CYS A 27 2.15 -6.00 -5.51
C CYS A 27 2.77 -6.71 -4.30
N ILE A 28 2.12 -6.62 -3.13
CA ILE A 28 2.43 -7.40 -1.95
C ILE A 28 1.83 -8.80 -2.07
N ARG A 29 2.72 -9.79 -2.17
CA ARG A 29 2.45 -11.21 -2.04
C ARG A 29 2.96 -11.65 -0.67
N VAL A 30 2.06 -11.70 0.30
CA VAL A 30 2.37 -12.31 1.60
C VAL A 30 2.82 -13.75 1.31
N PRO A 31 4.01 -14.18 1.80
CA PRO A 31 4.44 -15.56 1.66
C PRO A 31 3.34 -16.50 2.15
N ALA A 32 3.29 -17.72 1.61
CA ALA A 32 2.29 -18.72 1.98
C ALA A 32 2.45 -19.14 3.46
N VAL A 33 2.00 -18.28 4.36
CA VAL A 33 1.51 -18.65 5.68
C VAL A 33 0.44 -19.70 5.42
N GLN A 34 0.46 -20.82 6.13
CA GLN A 34 -0.59 -21.83 6.03
C GLN A 34 -1.95 -21.13 6.11
N ALA A 35 -2.58 -20.98 4.94
CA ALA A 35 -3.66 -20.00 4.68
C ALA A 35 -4.96 -20.33 5.43
N ALA A 36 -4.91 -21.29 6.35
CA ALA A 36 -6.06 -21.84 7.04
C ALA A 36 -6.34 -21.19 8.40
N GLN A 37 -5.42 -20.42 9.03
CA GLN A 37 -5.55 -20.15 10.48
C GLN A 37 -4.97 -18.82 11.01
N TYR A 38 -5.12 -17.68 10.32
CA TYR A 38 -4.88 -16.39 10.96
C TYR A 38 -6.08 -15.45 10.81
N GLU A 39 -6.35 -14.67 11.84
CA GLU A 39 -7.43 -13.67 11.87
C GLU A 39 -6.82 -12.32 12.27
N ILE A 40 -7.06 -11.30 11.45
CA ILE A 40 -6.71 -9.92 11.79
C ILE A 40 -8.00 -9.24 12.25
N LYS A 41 -8.03 -8.87 13.53
CA LYS A 41 -9.17 -8.17 14.12
C LYS A 41 -9.27 -6.75 13.56
N SER A 42 -10.49 -6.28 13.31
CA SER A 42 -10.75 -4.91 12.87
C SER A 42 -10.21 -3.86 13.85
N SER A 43 -10.15 -4.17 15.15
CA SER A 43 -9.55 -3.31 16.17
C SER A 43 -8.08 -2.99 15.89
N ILE A 44 -7.31 -3.92 15.32
CA ILE A 44 -5.91 -3.71 14.94
C ILE A 44 -5.84 -2.70 13.79
N ILE A 45 -6.71 -2.87 12.78
CA ILE A 45 -6.78 -1.98 11.62
C ILE A 45 -7.16 -0.55 12.04
N GLN A 46 -8.05 -0.41 13.02
CA GLN A 46 -8.46 0.88 13.57
C GLN A 46 -7.37 1.60 14.37
N MET A 47 -6.35 0.87 14.85
CA MET A 47 -5.21 1.46 15.57
C MET A 47 -4.15 2.05 14.63
N LEU A 48 -4.15 1.66 13.35
CA LEU A 48 -3.19 2.15 12.37
C LEU A 48 -3.37 3.65 12.13
N GLN A 49 -2.27 4.39 12.19
CA GLN A 49 -2.25 5.77 11.70
C GLN A 49 -2.42 5.78 10.17
N SER A 50 -3.12 6.79 9.67
CA SER A 50 -3.33 6.97 8.24
C SER A 50 -2.21 7.84 7.67
N PHE A 51 -1.64 7.41 6.55
CA PHE A 51 -0.64 8.15 5.80
C PHE A 51 -1.18 8.46 4.41
N TYR A 52 -1.32 9.75 4.11
CA TYR A 52 -1.96 10.22 2.88
C TYR A 52 -0.95 10.49 1.76
N GLY A 53 0.34 10.61 2.09
CA GLY A 53 1.41 10.99 1.16
C GLY A 53 1.44 12.50 0.91
N LEU A 54 1.20 13.29 1.96
CA LEU A 54 1.27 14.75 1.92
C LEU A 54 2.69 15.24 2.20
N ALA A 55 3.01 16.46 1.74
CA ALA A 55 4.35 17.04 1.88
C ALA A 55 4.76 17.35 3.33
N ASN A 56 3.81 17.39 4.26
CA ASN A 56 4.02 17.64 5.68
C ASN A 56 3.93 16.37 6.54
N GLU A 57 3.74 15.19 5.92
CA GLU A 57 3.79 13.92 6.62
C GLU A 57 5.20 13.33 6.51
N GLU A 58 5.69 12.77 7.61
CA GLU A 58 7.02 12.17 7.67
C GLU A 58 6.91 10.64 7.46
N PRO A 59 7.41 10.09 6.33
CA PRO A 59 7.23 8.68 6.01
C PRO A 59 7.97 7.76 6.99
N TYR A 60 9.12 8.18 7.52
CA TYR A 60 9.88 7.39 8.49
C TYR A 60 9.15 7.26 9.83
N ASN A 61 8.57 8.34 10.33
CA ASN A 61 7.79 8.31 11.57
C ASN A 61 6.56 7.40 11.42
N HIS A 62 5.88 7.47 10.27
CA HIS A 62 4.75 6.57 9.97
C HIS A 62 5.17 5.09 9.98
N LEU A 63 6.34 4.77 9.40
CA LEU A 63 6.86 3.40 9.41
C LEU A 63 7.21 2.94 10.82
N ASP A 64 7.86 3.79 11.63
CA ASP A 64 8.22 3.47 13.02
C ASP A 64 6.96 3.20 13.85
N GLU A 65 5.93 4.05 13.74
CA GLU A 65 4.64 3.85 14.41
C GLU A 65 3.96 2.55 13.98
N LEU A 66 3.97 2.24 12.68
CA LEU A 66 3.42 0.98 12.17
C LEU A 66 4.17 -0.24 12.70
N ILE A 67 5.51 -0.18 12.74
CA ILE A 67 6.34 -1.27 13.26
C ILE A 67 6.10 -1.44 14.77
N GLU A 68 6.02 -0.35 15.52
CA GLU A 68 5.70 -0.36 16.95
C GLU A 68 4.35 -1.04 17.18
N ILE A 69 3.30 -0.62 16.47
CA ILE A 69 1.97 -1.23 16.54
C ILE A 69 2.05 -2.73 16.22
N CYS A 70 2.72 -3.13 15.13
CA CYS A 70 2.87 -4.54 14.76
C CYS A 70 3.56 -5.37 15.85
N SER A 71 4.55 -4.80 16.54
CA SER A 71 5.31 -5.48 17.60
C SER A 71 4.45 -5.83 18.82
N THR A 72 3.33 -5.12 19.03
CA THR A 72 2.41 -5.38 20.15
C THR A 72 1.51 -6.60 19.93
N PHE A 73 1.39 -7.08 18.69
CA PHE A 73 0.51 -8.19 18.33
C PHE A 73 1.27 -9.48 18.09
N LYS A 74 0.80 -10.57 18.69
CA LYS A 74 1.21 -11.93 18.33
C LYS A 74 0.02 -12.66 17.74
N ILE A 75 0.03 -12.82 16.42
CA ILE A 75 -0.98 -13.59 15.69
C ILE A 75 -0.40 -14.98 15.39
N GLN A 76 -1.13 -16.02 15.77
CA GLN A 76 -0.70 -17.39 15.52
C GLN A 76 -0.47 -17.60 14.02
N ASN A 77 0.61 -18.32 13.70
CA ASN A 77 1.01 -18.65 12.34
C ASN A 77 1.42 -17.45 11.46
N LEU A 78 1.50 -16.24 11.99
CA LEU A 78 1.90 -15.05 11.23
C LEU A 78 3.23 -14.51 11.75
N SER A 79 4.23 -14.40 10.88
CA SER A 79 5.48 -13.71 11.23
C SER A 79 5.24 -12.21 11.35
N GLU A 80 6.09 -11.52 12.11
CA GLU A 80 6.00 -10.06 12.27
C GLU A 80 6.11 -9.34 10.91
N ASP A 81 7.02 -9.80 10.05
CA ASP A 81 7.16 -9.25 8.70
C ASP A 81 5.91 -9.48 7.83
N ALA A 82 5.28 -10.66 7.94
CA ALA A 82 4.03 -10.91 7.25
C ALA A 82 2.90 -10.03 7.79
N LEU A 83 2.85 -9.78 9.11
CA LEU A 83 1.90 -8.85 9.71
C LEU A 83 2.10 -7.42 9.20
N LYS A 84 3.34 -6.93 9.15
CA LYS A 84 3.67 -5.60 8.60
C LYS A 84 3.23 -5.47 7.15
N LEU A 85 3.54 -6.47 6.32
CA LEU A 85 3.12 -6.52 4.91
C LEU A 85 1.60 -6.49 4.74
N ILE A 86 0.86 -7.18 5.61
CA ILE A 86 -0.62 -7.19 5.54
C ILE A 86 -1.21 -5.86 6.02
N LEU A 87 -0.67 -5.26 7.08
CA LEU A 87 -1.22 -4.04 7.69
C LEU A 87 -0.84 -2.77 6.94
N PHE A 88 0.33 -2.74 6.30
CA PHE A 88 0.83 -1.56 5.59
C PHE A 88 -0.16 -1.00 4.55
N PRO A 89 -0.80 -1.81 3.67
CA PRO A 89 -1.83 -1.31 2.76
C PRO A 89 -3.04 -0.64 3.43
N PHE A 90 -3.35 -0.95 4.68
CA PHE A 90 -4.47 -0.36 5.41
C PHE A 90 -4.13 1.01 6.00
N SER A 91 -2.84 1.25 6.29
CA SER A 91 -2.33 2.51 6.79
C SER A 91 -2.22 3.58 5.69
N LEU A 92 -2.11 3.19 4.42
CA LEU A 92 -2.04 4.13 3.29
C LEU A 92 -3.42 4.64 2.84
N LYS A 93 -3.50 5.94 2.52
CA LYS A 93 -4.65 6.63 1.92
C LYS A 93 -4.22 7.41 0.68
N ASP A 94 -5.19 7.83 -0.12
CA ASP A 94 -5.05 8.75 -1.25
C ASP A 94 -3.79 8.53 -2.11
N ARG A 95 -2.86 9.50 -2.14
CA ARG A 95 -1.66 9.45 -2.99
C ARG A 95 -0.73 8.31 -2.60
N ALA A 96 -0.59 8.02 -1.31
CA ALA A 96 0.21 6.90 -0.85
C ALA A 96 -0.40 5.56 -1.28
N LYS A 97 -1.74 5.43 -1.22
CA LYS A 97 -2.42 4.22 -1.70
C LYS A 97 -2.26 4.04 -3.21
N GLN A 98 -2.37 5.13 -3.97
CA GLN A 98 -2.14 5.13 -5.41
C GLN A 98 -0.71 4.74 -5.78
N TRP A 99 0.29 5.23 -5.03
CA TRP A 99 1.68 4.83 -5.20
C TRP A 99 1.85 3.32 -5.03
N LEU A 100 1.29 2.73 -3.96
CA LEU A 100 1.39 1.28 -3.75
C LEU A 100 0.76 0.49 -4.91
N CYS A 101 -0.41 0.92 -5.40
CA CYS A 101 -1.06 0.30 -6.58
C CYS A 101 -0.29 0.53 -7.89
N SER A 102 0.61 1.52 -7.97
CA SER A 102 1.45 1.71 -9.15
C SER A 102 2.60 0.70 -9.25
N LEU A 103 2.87 -0.05 -8.17
CA LEU A 103 3.92 -1.06 -8.10
C LEU A 103 3.49 -2.42 -8.67
N ASP A 104 2.39 -2.53 -9.41
CA ASP A 104 1.81 -3.78 -9.93
C ASP A 104 2.78 -4.69 -10.72
N SER A 105 3.93 -4.16 -11.17
CA SER A 105 5.02 -4.92 -11.81
C SER A 105 6.06 -5.50 -10.84
N VAL A 106 6.06 -5.08 -9.59
CA VAL A 106 7.01 -5.47 -8.54
C VAL A 106 6.31 -6.42 -7.57
N ILE A 107 6.83 -7.64 -7.46
CA ILE A 107 6.34 -8.60 -6.47
C ILE A 107 7.14 -8.42 -5.18
N ILE A 108 6.49 -7.83 -4.18
CA ILE A 108 7.01 -7.61 -2.83
C ILE A 108 6.60 -8.81 -1.97
N THR A 109 7.57 -9.61 -1.53
CA THR A 109 7.36 -10.79 -0.68
C THR A 109 7.95 -10.64 0.71
N THR A 110 8.79 -9.63 0.94
CA THR A 110 9.42 -9.35 2.24
C THR A 110 9.25 -7.89 2.63
N TRP A 111 9.23 -7.60 3.93
CA TRP A 111 9.15 -6.22 4.43
C TRP A 111 10.31 -5.35 3.93
N ALA A 112 11.51 -5.93 3.78
CA ALA A 112 12.70 -5.23 3.32
C ALA A 112 12.66 -4.85 1.82
N GLN A 113 11.71 -5.36 1.03
CA GLN A 113 11.51 -5.00 -0.37
C GLN A 113 10.55 -3.81 -0.57
N LEU A 114 9.85 -3.42 0.50
CA LEU A 114 8.96 -2.27 0.56
C LEU A 114 9.77 -0.99 0.82
#